data_AF-A0A660VME8-F1
#
_entry.id   AF-A0A660VME8-F1
#
_cell.length_a   1.000
_cell.length_b   1.000
_cell.length_c   1.000
_cell.angle_alpha   90.00
_cell.angle_beta   90.00
_cell.angle_gamma   90.00
#
_symmetry.space_group_name_H-M   'P 1'
#
loop_
_entity.id
_entity.type
_entity.pdbx_description
1 polymer ?
#
loop_
_entity_poly.entity_id
_entity_poly.type
_entity_poly.pdbx_seq_one_letter_code
_entity_poly.pdbx_strand_id
1 'polypeptide(L)'
;MNAQTLLTCLALLLCPTLAPGMTLPAPAAALTPPAPPARATLPAVAAPSARPLPAALPLPLPAPATLVPAQDPADAQPASPQEPLPPGAVASLDGELVSEAAFVNYLGSAFARQPEGHQALQQLFVEALLAQEASARGLVVDLELTKALFDRYEAQARAASGGATGLLENAGGPAAADLLEATLRLAALQRVIVAHEDGVDDPLDVTDARLSAWLTEAQERCELSERRPNDSVAASWTGGEIPRSVVGLRLMRMLPPEVVSGVLTELLGIVAISRVAAARGIEFSTDAAVAELTERERLVTSTPAATGISYEEYLLQTEGLSIEELLASPGFRAEVLMVALVDADWDAAQLALLFEELREPLAERFGPDVTLDQALPTLLKEARQRAYRDVLGSVTIVRRF
;
A
#
# COMPACT_ATOMS: atom_id res chain seq x y z
N MET A 1 -2.95 15.30 -10.91
CA MET A 1 -2.88 14.15 -11.83
C MET A 1 -1.55 13.48 -11.56
N ASN A 2 -1.55 12.22 -11.11
CA ASN A 2 -0.45 11.63 -10.35
C ASN A 2 0.58 10.88 -11.23
N ALA A 3 1.81 10.71 -10.74
CA ALA A 3 2.88 9.92 -11.36
C ALA A 3 2.46 8.48 -11.75
N GLN A 4 1.36 7.99 -11.15
CA GLN A 4 0.68 6.75 -11.50
C GLN A 4 0.16 6.76 -12.95
N THR A 5 -0.37 7.86 -13.49
CA THR A 5 -0.84 7.92 -14.89
C THR A 5 0.32 7.86 -15.88
N LEU A 6 1.44 8.49 -15.55
CA LEU A 6 2.71 8.37 -16.27
C LEU A 6 3.22 6.94 -16.34
N LEU A 7 3.27 6.30 -15.18
CA LEU A 7 3.76 4.94 -15.02
C LEU A 7 2.80 3.94 -15.64
N THR A 8 1.49 4.19 -15.62
CA THR A 8 0.50 3.37 -16.35
C THR A 8 0.62 3.59 -17.86
N CYS A 9 0.85 4.82 -18.34
CA CYS A 9 1.11 5.07 -19.76
C CYS A 9 2.44 4.47 -20.24
N LEU A 10 3.50 4.52 -19.42
CA LEU A 10 4.79 3.88 -19.72
C LEU A 10 4.75 2.36 -19.55
N ALA A 11 4.00 1.83 -18.58
CA ALA A 11 3.75 0.39 -18.44
C ALA A 11 2.87 -0.14 -19.58
N LEU A 12 1.91 0.64 -20.10
CA LEU A 12 1.16 0.33 -21.31
C LEU A 12 2.01 0.43 -22.59
N LEU A 13 3.11 1.21 -22.57
CA LEU A 13 4.11 1.27 -23.65
C LEU A 13 5.17 0.16 -23.56
N LEU A 14 5.46 -0.34 -22.35
CA LEU A 14 6.48 -1.37 -22.09
C LEU A 14 5.89 -2.80 -21.94
N CYS A 15 4.57 -2.93 -21.82
CA CYS A 15 3.84 -4.20 -21.79
C CYS A 15 2.66 -4.12 -22.80
N PRO A 16 2.69 -4.84 -23.94
CA PRO A 16 1.54 -4.89 -24.82
C PRO A 16 0.48 -5.82 -24.23
N THR A 17 -0.40 -5.31 -23.39
CA THR A 17 -1.66 -6.00 -23.11
C THR A 17 -2.54 -5.96 -24.35
N LEU A 18 -2.77 -7.15 -24.92
CA LEU A 18 -3.76 -7.43 -25.97
C LEU A 18 -5.07 -6.68 -25.75
N ALA A 19 -5.47 -5.87 -26.73
CA ALA A 19 -6.84 -5.39 -26.82
C ALA A 19 -7.81 -6.58 -27.02
N PRO A 20 -8.93 -6.67 -26.28
CA PRO A 20 -9.94 -7.69 -26.52
C PRO A 20 -10.81 -7.24 -27.68
N GLY A 21 -10.64 -7.85 -28.86
CA GLY A 21 -11.61 -7.67 -29.95
C GLY A 21 -11.01 -7.62 -31.35
N MET A 22 -10.33 -8.68 -31.78
CA MET A 22 -10.24 -9.00 -33.21
C MET A 22 -10.46 -10.50 -33.41
N THR A 23 -11.67 -10.82 -33.87
CA THR A 23 -12.03 -12.12 -34.44
C THR A 23 -11.30 -12.31 -35.76
N LEU A 24 -10.40 -13.30 -35.82
CA LEU A 24 -9.85 -13.83 -37.08
C LEU A 24 -10.57 -15.14 -37.46
N PRO A 25 -10.74 -15.42 -38.76
CA PRO A 25 -11.59 -16.50 -39.25
C PRO A 25 -10.91 -17.87 -39.17
N ALA A 26 -11.74 -18.90 -39.01
CA ALA A 26 -11.36 -20.30 -38.98
C ALA A 26 -10.67 -20.77 -40.28
N PRO A 27 -9.61 -21.60 -40.20
CA PRO A 27 -9.20 -22.42 -41.33
C PRO A 27 -9.87 -23.80 -41.28
N ALA A 28 -10.25 -24.24 -42.47
CA ALA A 28 -10.92 -25.49 -42.77
C ALA A 28 -9.98 -26.72 -42.68
N ALA A 29 -10.59 -27.81 -42.20
CA ALA A 29 -10.52 -29.21 -42.64
C ALA A 29 -9.16 -29.88 -43.02
N ALA A 30 -9.02 -31.04 -42.35
CA ALA A 30 -8.49 -32.32 -42.82
C ALA A 30 -7.01 -32.64 -42.55
N LEU A 31 -6.79 -33.58 -41.63
CA LEU A 31 -6.25 -34.92 -41.94
C LEU A 31 -6.27 -35.79 -40.67
N THR A 32 -6.97 -36.92 -40.76
CA THR A 32 -7.12 -37.93 -39.71
C THR A 32 -5.96 -38.95 -39.76
N PRO A 33 -5.36 -39.29 -38.62
CA PRO A 33 -4.70 -40.58 -38.44
C PRO A 33 -5.33 -41.43 -37.31
N PRO A 34 -5.07 -42.76 -37.27
CA PRO A 34 -5.96 -43.76 -36.69
C PRO A 34 -5.89 -43.91 -35.17
N ALA A 35 -6.99 -44.47 -34.64
CA ALA A 35 -7.29 -44.65 -33.22
C ALA A 35 -6.34 -45.61 -32.48
N PRO A 36 -5.87 -45.24 -31.26
CA PRO A 36 -5.32 -46.19 -30.29
C PRO A 36 -6.43 -46.84 -29.43
N PRO A 37 -6.16 -48.02 -28.83
CA PRO A 37 -7.18 -48.86 -28.21
C PRO A 37 -7.73 -48.29 -26.88
N ALA A 38 -8.98 -48.67 -26.62
CA ALA A 38 -9.83 -48.25 -25.51
C ALA A 38 -9.17 -48.34 -24.13
N ARG A 39 -9.03 -47.19 -23.46
CA ARG A 39 -8.82 -47.11 -22.01
C ARG A 39 -10.16 -46.93 -21.31
N ALA A 40 -10.36 -47.71 -20.26
CA ALA A 40 -11.55 -47.71 -19.41
C ALA A 40 -11.84 -46.31 -18.85
N THR A 41 -13.05 -45.82 -19.10
CA THR A 41 -13.59 -44.56 -18.59
C THR A 41 -13.95 -44.73 -17.12
N LEU A 42 -13.20 -44.06 -16.23
CA LEU A 42 -13.67 -43.77 -14.87
C LEU A 42 -14.63 -42.58 -14.93
N PRO A 43 -15.70 -42.56 -14.10
CA PRO A 43 -16.67 -41.47 -14.11
C PRO A 43 -16.02 -40.16 -13.65
N ALA A 44 -16.19 -39.12 -14.46
CA ALA A 44 -15.81 -37.75 -14.14
C ALA A 44 -16.61 -37.26 -12.93
N VAL A 45 -15.92 -37.05 -11.81
CA VAL A 45 -16.44 -36.27 -10.69
C VAL A 45 -16.45 -34.81 -11.15
N ALA A 46 -17.64 -34.25 -11.29
CA ALA A 46 -17.85 -32.86 -11.64
C ALA A 46 -17.13 -31.96 -10.63
N ALA A 47 -16.19 -31.13 -11.11
CA ALA A 47 -15.61 -30.07 -10.32
C ALA A 47 -16.71 -29.07 -9.92
N PRO A 48 -16.82 -28.66 -8.65
CA PRO A 48 -17.77 -27.64 -8.26
C PRO A 48 -17.41 -26.32 -8.94
N SER A 49 -18.33 -25.78 -9.74
CA SER A 49 -18.23 -24.42 -10.29
C SER A 49 -18.02 -23.43 -9.16
N ALA A 50 -16.83 -22.82 -9.11
CA ALA A 50 -16.54 -21.66 -8.28
C ALA A 50 -17.48 -20.52 -8.70
N ARG A 51 -18.48 -20.23 -7.87
CA ARG A 51 -19.26 -19.00 -8.00
C ARG A 51 -18.36 -17.83 -7.60
N PRO A 52 -18.34 -16.72 -8.36
CA PRO A 52 -17.71 -15.50 -7.89
C PRO A 52 -18.43 -15.05 -6.62
N LEU A 53 -17.68 -14.93 -5.52
CA LEU A 53 -18.17 -14.37 -4.26
C LEU A 53 -18.55 -12.89 -4.49
N PRO A 54 -19.66 -12.41 -3.93
CA PRO A 54 -19.95 -10.99 -3.91
C PRO A 54 -18.85 -10.25 -3.13
N ALA A 55 -18.47 -9.06 -3.61
CA ALA A 55 -17.51 -8.18 -2.95
C ALA A 55 -17.87 -8.06 -1.45
N ALA A 56 -16.95 -8.53 -0.59
CA ALA A 56 -17.11 -8.47 0.85
C ALA A 56 -17.31 -7.00 1.26
N LEU A 57 -18.44 -6.71 1.90
CA LEU A 57 -18.61 -5.43 2.59
C LEU A 57 -17.56 -5.38 3.70
N PRO A 58 -16.71 -4.33 3.75
CA PRO A 58 -15.73 -4.20 4.82
C PRO A 58 -16.48 -4.12 6.14
N LEU A 59 -16.12 -4.99 7.07
CA LEU A 59 -16.43 -4.77 8.47
C LEU A 59 -15.80 -3.45 8.89
N PRO A 60 -16.35 -2.75 9.90
CA PRO A 60 -15.64 -1.68 10.52
C PRO A 60 -14.54 -2.33 11.38
N LEU A 61 -13.44 -2.72 10.72
CA LEU A 61 -12.13 -2.39 11.26
C LEU A 61 -12.20 -0.91 11.67
N PRO A 62 -11.49 -0.47 12.72
CA PRO A 62 -11.32 0.96 12.91
C PRO A 62 -10.84 1.48 11.56
N ALA A 63 -11.69 2.25 10.86
CA ALA A 63 -11.26 2.99 9.70
C ALA A 63 -9.98 3.71 10.14
N PRO A 64 -8.93 3.85 9.29
CA PRO A 64 -7.88 4.80 9.57
C PRO A 64 -8.61 6.07 9.99
N ALA A 65 -8.46 6.44 11.27
CA ALA A 65 -9.44 7.21 12.03
C ALA A 65 -10.13 8.19 11.10
N THR A 66 -11.43 7.98 10.82
CA THR A 66 -12.19 8.78 9.86
C THR A 66 -11.72 10.20 10.00
N LEU A 67 -10.99 10.68 8.97
CA LEU A 67 -10.23 11.92 9.01
C LEU A 67 -11.06 12.92 9.80
N VAL A 68 -10.55 13.33 10.97
CA VAL A 68 -11.17 14.37 11.78
C VAL A 68 -11.63 15.44 10.79
N PRO A 69 -12.94 15.73 10.67
CA PRO A 69 -13.40 16.73 9.71
C PRO A 69 -12.59 17.98 9.98
N ALA A 70 -11.94 18.50 8.93
CA ALA A 70 -11.13 19.70 8.99
C ALA A 70 -11.87 20.73 9.84
N GLN A 71 -11.27 21.13 10.97
CA GLN A 71 -11.85 22.16 11.82
C GLN A 71 -12.18 23.36 10.95
N ASP A 72 -13.37 23.94 11.15
CA ASP A 72 -13.78 25.15 10.48
C ASP A 72 -12.64 26.19 10.58
N PRO A 73 -12.20 26.82 9.48
CA PRO A 73 -11.04 27.72 9.48
C PRO A 73 -11.23 28.99 10.34
N ALA A 74 -12.38 29.15 10.98
CA ALA A 74 -12.74 30.31 11.79
C ALA A 74 -12.12 30.30 13.21
N ASP A 75 -11.70 29.15 13.75
CA ASP A 75 -11.11 29.03 15.10
C ASP A 75 -9.60 28.74 15.10
N ALA A 76 -8.92 28.92 13.96
CA ALA A 76 -7.48 28.81 13.89
C ALA A 76 -6.81 30.00 14.61
N GLN A 77 -6.55 29.81 15.91
CA GLN A 77 -5.70 30.68 16.72
C GLN A 77 -4.39 30.93 15.96
N PRO A 78 -3.92 32.20 15.81
CA PRO A 78 -2.76 32.50 14.97
C PRO A 78 -1.56 31.70 15.46
N ALA A 79 -1.10 30.78 14.62
CA ALA A 79 0.02 29.91 14.93
C ALA A 79 1.23 30.79 15.28
N SER A 80 1.72 30.67 16.51
CA SER A 80 3.04 31.17 16.90
C SER A 80 4.06 30.74 15.84
N PRO A 81 5.07 31.57 15.51
CA PRO A 81 6.08 31.22 14.52
C PRO A 81 6.69 29.85 14.88
N GLN A 82 6.30 28.81 14.13
CA GLN A 82 6.80 27.46 14.38
C GLN A 82 8.28 27.46 13.99
N GLU A 83 9.14 27.13 14.95
CA GLU A 83 10.56 26.95 14.68
C GLU A 83 10.71 25.86 13.60
N PRO A 84 11.48 26.12 12.53
CA PRO A 84 11.60 25.16 11.44
C PRO A 84 12.18 23.85 11.97
N LEU A 85 11.54 22.72 11.62
CA LEU A 85 12.01 21.39 12.01
C LEU A 85 13.46 21.17 11.53
N PRO A 86 14.32 20.53 12.35
CA PRO A 86 15.70 20.26 11.96
C PRO A 86 15.77 19.30 10.76
N PRO A 87 16.88 19.31 9.99
CA PRO A 87 17.06 18.39 8.88
C PRO A 87 16.90 16.93 9.30
N GLY A 88 16.14 16.16 8.52
CA GLY A 88 15.85 14.75 8.80
C GLY A 88 14.69 14.50 9.77
N ALA A 89 14.02 15.54 10.28
CA ALA A 89 12.75 15.42 11.00
C ALA A 89 11.56 15.71 10.05
N VAL A 90 10.48 14.93 10.19
CA VAL A 90 9.22 15.12 9.44
C VAL A 90 8.10 15.66 10.31
N ALA A 91 8.19 15.43 11.62
CA ALA A 91 7.27 15.98 12.59
C ALA A 91 7.93 16.13 13.97
N SER A 92 7.29 16.88 14.86
CA SER A 92 7.60 16.87 16.29
C SER A 92 6.33 16.66 17.12
N LEU A 93 6.47 15.91 18.22
CA LEU A 93 5.44 15.62 19.21
C LEU A 93 5.94 16.09 20.59
N ASP A 94 5.45 17.23 21.07
CA ASP A 94 5.92 17.91 22.29
C ASP A 94 7.45 18.06 22.38
N GLY A 95 8.08 18.42 21.26
CA GLY A 95 9.53 18.61 21.17
C GLY A 95 10.32 17.34 20.87
N GLU A 96 9.72 16.14 20.95
CA GLU A 96 10.33 14.92 20.45
C GLU A 96 10.23 14.87 18.93
N LEU A 97 11.30 14.47 18.24
CA LEU A 97 11.37 14.51 16.77
C LEU A 97 11.03 13.15 16.17
N VAL A 98 10.08 13.13 15.25
CA VAL A 98 9.85 11.98 14.37
C VAL A 98 10.76 12.11 13.16
N SER A 99 11.72 11.19 13.05
CA SER A 99 12.67 11.19 11.94
C SER A 99 12.02 10.75 10.62
N GLU A 100 12.55 11.29 9.52
CA GLU A 100 12.20 10.86 8.16
C GLU A 100 12.47 9.37 7.97
N ALA A 101 13.57 8.86 8.52
CA ALA A 101 13.93 7.44 8.46
C ALA A 101 12.87 6.54 9.11
N ALA A 102 12.34 6.93 10.27
CA ALA A 102 11.26 6.21 10.94
C ALA A 102 9.97 6.27 10.12
N PHE A 103 9.64 7.44 9.57
CA PHE A 103 8.46 7.63 8.75
C PHE A 103 8.49 6.80 7.46
N VAL A 104 9.59 6.80 6.72
CA VAL A 104 9.68 6.02 5.47
C VAL A 104 9.70 4.51 5.75
N ASN A 105 10.32 4.06 6.85
CA ASN A 105 10.19 2.66 7.26
C ASN A 105 8.73 2.30 7.54
N TYR A 106 8.01 3.14 8.31
CA TYR A 106 6.60 2.94 8.60
C TYR A 106 5.75 2.91 7.33
N LEU A 107 5.95 3.87 6.42
CA LEU A 107 5.24 3.95 5.14
C LEU A 107 5.47 2.69 4.29
N GLY A 108 6.71 2.20 4.23
CA GLY A 108 7.05 0.95 3.54
C GLY A 108 6.39 -0.28 4.17
N SER A 109 6.18 -0.29 5.48
CA SER A 109 5.52 -1.38 6.21
C SER A 109 4.00 -1.34 6.02
N ALA A 110 3.39 -0.16 6.16
CA ALA A 110 1.94 0.05 6.02
C ALA A 110 1.43 -0.35 4.63
N PHE A 111 2.23 -0.13 3.58
CA PHE A 111 1.87 -0.49 2.21
C PHE A 111 2.44 -1.84 1.75
N ALA A 112 3.12 -2.60 2.60
CA ALA A 112 3.85 -3.81 2.19
C ALA A 112 2.97 -4.85 1.46
N ARG A 113 1.69 -4.95 1.84
CA ARG A 113 0.70 -5.87 1.24
C ARG A 113 -0.32 -5.18 0.35
N GLN A 114 -0.16 -3.87 0.13
CA GLN A 114 -1.03 -3.07 -0.71
C GLN A 114 -0.53 -3.04 -2.16
N PRO A 115 -1.41 -2.85 -3.16
CA PRO A 115 -1.02 -2.79 -4.57
C PRO A 115 0.08 -1.75 -4.85
N GLU A 116 0.01 -0.57 -4.22
CA GLU A 116 0.99 0.50 -4.39
C GLU A 116 2.37 0.11 -3.86
N GLY A 117 2.42 -0.59 -2.72
CA GLY A 117 3.68 -1.07 -2.15
C GLY A 117 4.30 -2.18 -2.99
N HIS A 118 3.49 -3.11 -3.50
CA HIS A 118 3.98 -4.13 -4.44
C HIS A 118 4.49 -3.49 -5.72
N GLN A 119 3.77 -2.51 -6.28
CA GLN A 119 4.22 -1.75 -7.46
C GLN A 119 5.56 -1.04 -7.20
N ALA A 120 5.70 -0.34 -6.06
CA ALA A 120 6.93 0.34 -5.69
C ALA A 120 8.11 -0.65 -5.52
N LEU A 121 7.85 -1.80 -4.88
CA LEU A 121 8.84 -2.87 -4.71
C LEU A 121 9.28 -3.45 -6.05
N GLN A 122 8.35 -3.75 -6.96
CA GLN A 122 8.66 -4.29 -8.28
C GLN A 122 9.49 -3.32 -9.11
N GLN A 123 9.19 -2.02 -9.06
CA GLN A 123 10.00 -1.00 -9.73
C GLN A 123 11.44 -0.96 -9.20
N LEU A 124 11.59 -0.96 -7.87
CA LEU A 124 12.91 -0.98 -7.23
C LEU A 124 13.69 -2.26 -7.57
N PHE A 125 13.01 -3.40 -7.66
CA PHE A 125 13.60 -4.65 -8.08
C PHE A 125 14.09 -4.60 -9.53
N VAL A 126 13.28 -4.10 -10.47
CA VAL A 126 13.69 -3.92 -11.87
C VAL A 126 14.87 -2.95 -11.98
N GLU A 127 14.86 -1.84 -11.23
CA GLU A 127 15.98 -0.89 -11.17
C GLU A 127 17.27 -1.58 -10.71
N ALA A 128 17.20 -2.35 -9.62
CA ALA A 128 18.34 -3.07 -9.07
C ALA A 128 18.84 -4.18 -10.01
N LEU A 129 17.93 -4.90 -10.66
CA LEU A 129 18.22 -5.93 -11.67
C LEU A 129 18.99 -5.36 -12.84
N LEU A 130 18.50 -4.27 -13.43
CA LEU A 130 19.15 -3.62 -14.56
C LEU A 130 20.51 -3.04 -14.17
N ALA A 131 20.63 -2.45 -12.98
CA ALA A 131 21.91 -1.95 -12.48
C ALA A 131 22.94 -3.06 -12.30
N GLN A 132 22.54 -4.22 -11.77
CA GLN A 132 23.42 -5.37 -11.63
C GLN A 132 23.84 -5.95 -12.98
N GLU A 133 22.90 -6.17 -13.90
CA GLU A 133 23.20 -6.71 -15.23
C GLU A 133 24.12 -5.78 -16.03
N ALA A 134 23.88 -4.47 -15.96
CA ALA A 134 24.76 -3.47 -16.55
C ALA A 134 26.17 -3.52 -15.96
N SER A 135 26.27 -3.53 -14.63
CA SER A 135 27.56 -3.58 -13.93
C SER A 135 28.32 -4.86 -14.24
N ALA A 136 27.63 -6.01 -14.31
CA ALA A 136 28.25 -7.30 -14.61
C ALA A 136 28.85 -7.35 -16.03
N ARG A 137 28.24 -6.63 -16.98
CA ARG A 137 28.65 -6.56 -18.38
C ARG A 137 29.53 -5.33 -18.70
N GLY A 138 29.77 -4.46 -17.72
CA GLY A 138 30.51 -3.20 -17.92
C GLY A 138 29.80 -2.23 -18.86
N LEU A 139 28.48 -2.27 -18.92
CA LEU A 139 27.66 -1.44 -19.82
C LEU A 139 27.31 -0.11 -19.15
N VAL A 140 27.33 0.96 -19.94
CA VAL A 140 27.01 2.33 -19.50
C VAL A 140 26.03 2.94 -20.51
N VAL A 141 25.10 3.77 -20.01
CA VAL A 141 24.17 4.52 -20.86
C VAL A 141 24.81 5.82 -21.32
N ASP A 142 24.77 6.07 -22.63
CA ASP A 142 25.11 7.37 -23.19
C ASP A 142 23.95 8.36 -23.04
N LEU A 143 24.28 9.63 -22.77
CA LEU A 143 23.32 10.72 -22.66
C LEU A 143 22.57 10.93 -23.98
N GLU A 144 23.25 10.78 -25.12
CA GLU A 144 22.63 10.92 -26.44
C GLU A 144 21.55 9.85 -26.68
N LEU A 145 21.73 8.62 -26.18
CA LEU A 145 20.70 7.58 -26.26
C LEU A 145 19.47 7.94 -25.42
N THR A 146 19.67 8.46 -24.21
CA THR A 146 18.58 8.91 -23.34
C THR A 146 17.78 10.03 -24.01
N LYS A 147 18.47 10.97 -24.66
CA LYS A 147 17.85 12.06 -25.42
C LYS A 147 17.11 11.56 -26.65
N ALA A 148 17.68 10.64 -27.42
CA ALA A 148 17.02 10.04 -28.57
C ALA A 148 15.72 9.30 -28.17
N LEU A 149 15.73 8.63 -27.01
CA LEU A 149 14.51 8.03 -26.45
C LEU A 149 13.49 9.07 -26.01
N PHE A 150 13.92 10.15 -25.36
CA PHE A 150 13.03 11.27 -25.04
C PHE A 150 12.35 11.79 -26.31
N ASP A 151 13.12 12.10 -27.35
CA ASP A 151 12.60 12.65 -28.61
C ASP A 151 11.63 11.67 -29.30
N ARG A 152 11.94 10.36 -29.27
CA ARG A 152 11.06 9.30 -29.80
C ARG A 152 9.74 9.23 -29.04
N TYR A 153 9.77 9.19 -27.71
CA TYR A 153 8.56 9.10 -26.88
C TYR A 153 7.75 10.40 -26.88
N GLU A 154 8.41 11.54 -26.96
CA GLU A 154 7.78 12.86 -27.13
C GLU A 154 7.00 12.92 -28.46
N ALA A 155 7.62 12.47 -29.56
CA ALA A 155 6.96 12.41 -30.86
C ALA A 155 5.76 11.45 -30.84
N GLN A 156 5.88 10.30 -30.19
CA GLN A 156 4.77 9.34 -30.02
C GLN A 156 3.64 9.92 -29.18
N ALA A 157 3.95 10.57 -28.05
CA ALA A 157 2.96 11.20 -27.18
C ALA A 157 2.20 12.31 -27.91
N ARG A 158 2.90 13.17 -28.65
CA ARG A 158 2.26 14.20 -29.48
C ARG A 158 1.43 13.60 -30.62
N ALA A 159 1.91 12.55 -31.28
CA ALA A 159 1.13 11.89 -32.33
C ALA A 159 -0.17 11.30 -31.78
N ALA A 160 -0.12 10.63 -30.62
CA ALA A 160 -1.28 10.03 -29.97
C ALA A 160 -2.31 11.06 -29.48
N SER A 161 -1.86 12.25 -29.05
CA SER A 161 -2.71 13.33 -28.57
C SER A 161 -3.18 14.29 -29.68
N GLY A 162 -2.83 14.03 -30.94
CA GLY A 162 -3.08 14.98 -32.05
C GLY A 162 -2.34 16.31 -31.88
N GLY A 163 -1.23 16.32 -31.15
CA GLY A 163 -0.38 17.47 -30.88
C GLY A 163 -0.73 18.25 -29.62
N ALA A 164 -1.77 17.85 -28.86
CA ALA A 164 -2.26 18.60 -27.71
C ALA A 164 -1.39 18.45 -26.45
N THR A 165 -0.80 17.28 -26.23
CA THR A 165 0.04 16.97 -25.07
C THR A 165 1.29 16.18 -25.47
N GLY A 166 2.44 16.61 -24.97
CA GLY A 166 3.70 15.88 -25.05
C GLY A 166 3.91 14.97 -23.84
N LEU A 167 5.08 14.34 -23.79
CA LEU A 167 5.48 13.39 -22.76
C LEU A 167 5.60 14.09 -21.40
N LEU A 168 6.19 15.29 -21.35
CA LEU A 168 6.34 16.04 -20.09
C LEU A 168 5.00 16.59 -19.58
N GLU A 169 4.07 16.98 -20.44
CA GLU A 169 2.73 17.40 -20.01
C GLU A 169 1.93 16.22 -19.49
N ASN A 170 1.98 15.08 -20.19
CA ASN A 170 1.44 13.81 -19.69
C ASN A 170 2.14 13.39 -18.38
N ALA A 171 3.36 13.88 -18.16
CA ALA A 171 4.14 13.67 -16.95
C ALA A 171 3.64 14.41 -15.70
N GLY A 172 2.71 15.35 -15.84
CA GLY A 172 2.39 16.28 -14.76
C GLY A 172 3.29 17.52 -14.78
N GLY A 173 3.99 17.77 -15.88
CA GLY A 173 4.73 19.00 -16.13
C GLY A 173 6.13 19.03 -15.54
N PRO A 174 6.71 20.23 -15.36
CA PRO A 174 8.10 20.40 -14.94
C PRO A 174 8.46 19.73 -13.60
N ALA A 175 7.49 19.61 -12.68
CA ALA A 175 7.69 18.94 -11.40
C ALA A 175 8.04 17.44 -11.52
N ALA A 176 7.73 16.83 -12.67
CA ALA A 176 8.01 15.42 -12.95
C ALA A 176 9.24 15.21 -13.86
N ALA A 177 9.95 16.28 -14.25
CA ALA A 177 11.07 16.19 -15.19
C ALA A 177 12.18 15.25 -14.71
N ASP A 178 12.58 15.36 -13.44
CA ASP A 178 13.64 14.53 -12.86
C ASP A 178 13.25 13.04 -12.83
N LEU A 179 11.98 12.75 -12.52
CA LEU A 179 11.46 11.38 -12.51
C LEU A 179 11.39 10.81 -13.92
N LEU A 180 10.95 11.61 -14.89
CA LEU A 180 10.91 11.23 -16.30
C LEU A 180 12.32 10.94 -16.82
N GLU A 181 13.30 11.79 -16.51
CA GLU A 181 14.70 11.57 -16.88
C GLU A 181 15.26 10.28 -16.28
N ALA A 182 15.04 10.03 -14.97
CA ALA A 182 15.45 8.80 -14.31
C ALA A 182 14.83 7.56 -14.98
N THR A 183 13.56 7.64 -15.36
CA THR A 183 12.84 6.56 -16.05
C THR A 183 13.41 6.29 -17.45
N LEU A 184 13.71 7.35 -18.21
CA LEU A 184 14.29 7.24 -19.54
C LEU A 184 15.70 6.66 -19.51
N ARG A 185 16.51 7.03 -18.51
CA ARG A 185 17.84 6.43 -18.31
C ARG A 185 17.74 4.94 -18.03
N LEU A 186 16.75 4.51 -17.25
CA LEU A 186 16.54 3.08 -16.98
C LEU A 186 16.11 2.33 -18.24
N ALA A 187 15.19 2.89 -19.03
CA ALA A 187 14.76 2.32 -20.30
C ALA A 187 15.92 2.23 -21.32
N ALA A 188 16.77 3.27 -21.37
CA ALA A 188 17.98 3.27 -22.17
C ALA A 188 18.94 2.15 -21.73
N LEU A 189 19.11 1.96 -20.42
CA LEU A 189 19.97 0.91 -19.89
C LEU A 189 19.49 -0.47 -20.27
N GLN A 190 18.19 -0.74 -20.13
CA GLN A 190 17.60 -2.01 -20.57
C GLN A 190 17.87 -2.28 -22.05
N ARG A 191 17.68 -1.27 -22.92
CA ARG A 191 17.98 -1.39 -24.35
C ARG A 191 19.44 -1.72 -24.63
N VAL A 192 20.37 -1.06 -23.94
CA VAL A 192 21.82 -1.34 -24.09
C VAL A 192 22.14 -2.77 -23.66
N ILE A 193 21.57 -3.24 -22.54
CA ILE A 193 21.77 -4.62 -22.05
C ILE A 193 21.29 -5.64 -23.08
N VAL A 194 20.08 -5.45 -23.62
CA VAL A 194 19.47 -6.38 -24.58
C VAL A 194 20.16 -6.33 -25.93
N ALA A 195 20.52 -5.13 -26.42
CA ALA A 195 21.27 -4.98 -27.66
C ALA A 195 22.63 -5.69 -27.59
N HIS A 196 23.33 -5.55 -26.47
CA HIS A 196 24.58 -6.25 -26.23
C HIS A 196 24.41 -7.77 -26.22
N GLU A 197 23.33 -8.29 -25.61
CA GLU A 197 23.03 -9.72 -25.56
C GLU A 197 22.67 -10.31 -26.93
N ASP A 198 21.89 -9.57 -27.71
CA ASP A 198 21.40 -10.01 -29.02
C ASP A 198 22.40 -9.69 -30.16
N GLY A 199 23.51 -9.00 -29.87
CA GLY A 199 24.52 -8.59 -30.85
C GLY A 199 24.02 -7.53 -31.83
N VAL A 200 23.14 -6.64 -31.37
CA VAL A 200 22.57 -5.53 -32.14
C VAL A 200 23.43 -4.28 -31.92
N ASP A 201 23.87 -3.64 -33.02
CA ASP A 201 24.75 -2.47 -32.96
C ASP A 201 24.05 -1.21 -32.39
N ASP A 202 22.79 -0.97 -32.76
CA ASP A 202 21.99 0.17 -32.28
C ASP A 202 20.94 -0.27 -31.23
N PRO A 203 21.07 0.16 -29.96
CA PRO A 203 20.07 -0.11 -28.91
C PRO A 203 18.64 0.35 -29.23
N LEU A 204 18.45 1.30 -30.15
CA LEU A 204 17.13 1.78 -30.56
C LEU A 204 16.38 0.79 -31.47
N ASP A 205 17.10 -0.14 -32.10
CA ASP A 205 16.55 -1.20 -32.97
C ASP A 205 15.97 -2.37 -32.17
N VAL A 206 16.25 -2.45 -30.87
CA VAL A 206 15.65 -3.45 -29.99
C VAL A 206 14.14 -3.20 -29.86
N THR A 207 13.33 -4.20 -30.18
CA THR A 207 11.86 -4.09 -30.13
C THR A 207 11.33 -4.12 -28.70
N ASP A 208 10.21 -3.43 -28.43
CA ASP A 208 9.60 -3.41 -27.08
C ASP A 208 9.14 -4.81 -26.62
N ALA A 209 8.70 -5.66 -27.56
CA ALA A 209 8.38 -7.06 -27.29
C ALA A 209 9.60 -7.85 -26.80
N ARG A 210 10.78 -7.61 -27.37
CA ARG A 210 12.02 -8.25 -26.93
C ARG A 210 12.48 -7.72 -25.57
N LEU A 211 12.35 -6.41 -25.31
CA LEU A 211 12.64 -5.83 -24.01
C LEU A 211 11.78 -6.44 -22.90
N SER A 212 10.48 -6.58 -23.15
CA SER A 212 9.52 -7.20 -22.23
C SER A 212 9.85 -8.67 -22.00
N ALA A 213 10.10 -9.44 -23.06
CA ALA A 213 10.49 -10.86 -22.95
C ALA A 213 11.78 -11.03 -22.13
N TRP A 214 12.81 -10.23 -22.42
CA TRP A 214 14.07 -10.27 -21.68
C TRP A 214 13.87 -9.93 -20.20
N LEU A 215 13.05 -8.93 -19.87
CA LEU A 215 12.81 -8.55 -18.48
C LEU A 215 12.12 -9.68 -17.71
N THR A 216 11.09 -10.30 -18.30
CA THR A 216 10.43 -11.47 -17.71
C THR A 216 11.42 -12.60 -17.46
N GLU A 217 12.22 -12.96 -18.47
CA GLU A 217 13.27 -13.99 -18.35
C GLU A 217 14.28 -13.64 -17.24
N ALA A 218 14.71 -12.38 -17.16
CA ALA A 218 15.66 -11.92 -16.16
C ALA A 218 15.08 -11.94 -14.74
N GLN A 219 13.81 -11.56 -14.58
CA GLN A 219 13.09 -11.63 -13.30
C GLN A 219 12.90 -13.09 -12.85
N GLU A 220 12.54 -14.00 -13.75
CA GLU A 220 12.38 -15.42 -13.43
C GLU A 220 13.68 -16.08 -12.94
N ARG A 221 14.85 -15.62 -13.42
CA ARG A 221 16.17 -16.07 -12.92
C ARG A 221 16.53 -15.53 -11.53
N CYS A 222 15.89 -14.44 -11.12
CA CYS A 222 16.20 -13.71 -9.91
C CYS A 222 15.10 -13.98 -8.89
N GLU A 223 15.26 -15.04 -8.09
CA GLU A 223 14.27 -15.49 -7.09
C GLU A 223 13.95 -14.38 -6.06
N LEU A 224 12.98 -13.50 -6.39
CA LEU A 224 12.55 -12.42 -5.51
C LEU A 224 11.68 -13.00 -4.39
N SER A 225 12.17 -12.87 -3.17
CA SER A 225 11.47 -13.28 -1.96
C SER A 225 11.08 -12.04 -1.15
N GLU A 226 9.77 -11.75 -1.11
CA GLU A 226 9.23 -10.69 -0.26
C GLU A 226 9.32 -11.09 1.22
N ARG A 227 9.68 -10.12 2.06
CA ARG A 227 9.81 -10.26 3.51
C ARG A 227 8.57 -9.78 4.23
N ARG A 228 8.50 -10.03 5.54
CA ARG A 228 7.34 -9.61 6.36
C ARG A 228 7.26 -8.08 6.39
N PRO A 229 6.06 -7.49 6.51
CA PRO A 229 5.86 -6.04 6.50
C PRO A 229 6.74 -5.26 7.48
N ASN A 230 6.99 -5.83 8.67
CA ASN A 230 7.72 -5.18 9.76
C ASN A 230 9.23 -5.49 9.74
N ASP A 231 9.73 -6.25 8.76
CA ASP A 231 11.17 -6.47 8.58
C ASP A 231 11.83 -5.21 8.00
N SER A 232 13.09 -4.95 8.39
CA SER A 232 13.89 -3.84 7.86
C SER A 232 14.23 -3.99 6.36
N VAL A 233 14.10 -5.21 5.84
CA VAL A 233 14.25 -5.56 4.43
C VAL A 233 12.87 -5.82 3.85
N ALA A 234 12.57 -5.25 2.69
CA ALA A 234 11.31 -5.48 1.99
C ALA A 234 11.32 -6.74 1.14
N ALA A 235 12.43 -6.99 0.45
CA ALA A 235 12.64 -8.22 -0.32
C ALA A 235 14.14 -8.54 -0.43
N SER A 236 14.43 -9.82 -0.62
CA SER A 236 15.76 -10.32 -0.97
C SER A 236 15.70 -11.07 -2.28
N TRP A 237 16.77 -11.00 -3.08
CA TRP A 237 16.93 -11.69 -4.35
C TRP A 237 18.40 -12.06 -4.55
N THR A 238 18.72 -12.84 -5.58
CA THR A 238 20.10 -13.31 -5.86
C THR A 238 21.12 -12.16 -5.93
N GLY A 239 20.68 -10.97 -6.32
CA GLY A 239 21.49 -9.76 -6.44
C GLY A 239 21.69 -8.93 -5.18
N GLY A 240 20.92 -9.19 -4.11
CA GLY A 240 21.01 -8.44 -2.87
C GLY A 240 19.67 -8.25 -2.17
N GLU A 241 19.55 -7.15 -1.43
CA GLU A 241 18.38 -6.84 -0.61
C GLU A 241 17.83 -5.46 -0.96
N ILE A 242 16.51 -5.31 -0.90
CA ILE A 242 15.81 -4.03 -1.04
C ILE A 242 15.38 -3.60 0.36
N PRO A 243 15.99 -2.56 0.96
CA PRO A 243 15.59 -2.09 2.28
C PRO A 243 14.17 -1.54 2.30
N ARG A 244 13.46 -1.74 3.40
CA ARG A 244 12.09 -1.26 3.60
C ARG A 244 11.98 0.26 3.49
N SER A 245 12.97 0.98 4.02
CA SER A 245 13.07 2.43 3.92
C SER A 245 13.13 2.94 2.48
N VAL A 246 13.75 2.18 1.56
CA VAL A 246 13.84 2.55 0.14
C VAL A 246 12.48 2.42 -0.54
N VAL A 247 11.71 1.38 -0.20
CA VAL A 247 10.30 1.25 -0.63
C VAL A 247 9.47 2.41 -0.10
N GLY A 248 9.63 2.77 1.17
CA GLY A 248 8.97 3.93 1.77
C GLY A 248 9.29 5.25 1.07
N LEU A 249 10.57 5.50 0.77
CA LEU A 249 10.98 6.69 0.01
C LEU A 249 10.36 6.72 -1.40
N ARG A 250 10.25 5.56 -2.05
CA ARG A 250 9.59 5.44 -3.35
C ARG A 250 8.09 5.75 -3.24
N LEU A 251 7.42 5.18 -2.24
CA LEU A 251 6.00 5.44 -1.96
C LEU A 251 5.72 6.91 -1.65
N MET A 252 6.57 7.56 -0.86
CA MET A 252 6.42 8.98 -0.52
C MET A 252 6.39 9.90 -1.76
N ARG A 253 7.03 9.48 -2.87
CA ARG A 253 7.02 10.20 -4.15
C ARG A 253 5.87 9.80 -5.08
N MET A 254 5.34 8.59 -4.92
CA MET A 254 4.30 8.04 -5.78
C MET A 254 2.88 8.34 -5.28
N LEU A 255 2.71 8.37 -3.95
CA LEU A 255 1.41 8.55 -3.31
C LEU A 255 0.98 10.02 -3.32
N PRO A 256 -0.35 10.30 -3.36
CA PRO A 256 -0.86 11.65 -3.15
C PRO A 256 -0.40 12.24 -1.80
N PRO A 257 -0.10 13.55 -1.72
CA PRO A 257 0.31 14.21 -0.47
C PRO A 257 -0.67 13.97 0.70
N GLU A 258 -1.97 13.89 0.42
CA GLU A 258 -3.00 13.66 1.42
C GLU A 258 -2.89 12.26 2.04
N VAL A 259 -2.53 11.25 1.23
CA VAL A 259 -2.29 9.88 1.71
C VAL A 259 -1.03 9.85 2.57
N VAL A 260 0.05 10.49 2.11
CA VAL A 260 1.32 10.58 2.87
C VAL A 260 1.10 11.28 4.23
N SER A 261 0.35 12.38 4.24
CA SER A 261 -0.01 13.11 5.46
C SER A 261 -0.92 12.29 6.39
N GLY A 262 -1.85 11.52 5.82
CA GLY A 262 -2.69 10.57 6.57
C GLY A 262 -1.84 9.52 7.31
N VAL A 263 -0.90 8.89 6.61
CA VAL A 263 0.01 7.89 7.21
C VAL A 263 0.92 8.52 8.27
N LEU A 264 1.40 9.75 8.05
CA LEU A 264 2.18 10.47 9.07
C LEU A 264 1.33 10.75 10.32
N THR A 265 0.06 11.10 10.13
CA THR A 265 -0.89 11.31 11.24
C THR A 265 -1.10 10.03 12.04
N GLU A 266 -1.27 8.90 11.34
CA GLU A 266 -1.40 7.59 11.97
C GLU A 266 -0.15 7.23 12.80
N LEU A 267 1.05 7.40 12.22
CA LEU A 267 2.32 7.18 12.94
C LEU A 267 2.43 8.07 14.18
N LEU A 268 2.07 9.35 14.06
CA LEU A 268 2.07 10.27 15.20
C LEU A 268 1.08 9.83 16.29
N GLY A 269 -0.09 9.32 15.90
CA GLY A 269 -1.06 8.72 16.83
C GLY A 269 -0.48 7.52 17.56
N ILE A 270 0.18 6.59 16.86
CA ILE A 270 0.84 5.42 17.45
C ILE A 270 1.89 5.85 18.49
N VAL A 271 2.72 6.84 18.16
CA VAL A 271 3.74 7.37 19.07
C VAL A 271 3.10 8.04 20.28
N ALA A 272 2.08 8.88 20.07
CA ALA A 272 1.39 9.59 21.15
C ALA A 272 0.70 8.62 22.13
N ILE A 273 -0.01 7.61 21.62
CA ILE A 273 -0.67 6.57 22.44
C ILE A 273 0.36 5.82 23.27
N SER A 274 1.43 5.35 22.63
CA SER A 274 2.50 4.59 23.30
C SER A 274 3.11 5.41 24.44
N ARG A 275 3.30 6.71 24.21
CA ARG A 275 3.86 7.62 25.21
C ARG A 275 2.90 7.89 26.38
N VAL A 276 1.62 8.14 26.11
CA VAL A 276 0.60 8.35 27.16
C VAL A 276 0.42 7.09 27.99
N ALA A 277 0.39 5.91 27.36
CA ALA A 277 0.36 4.63 28.07
C ALA A 277 1.58 4.46 28.98
N ALA A 278 2.79 4.69 28.44
CA ALA A 278 4.03 4.60 29.22
C ALA A 278 4.05 5.59 30.41
N ALA A 279 3.61 6.84 30.21
CA ALA A 279 3.54 7.84 31.27
C ALA A 279 2.57 7.45 32.41
N ARG A 280 1.60 6.58 32.11
CA ARG A 280 0.63 6.05 33.08
C ARG A 280 0.99 4.66 33.61
N GLY A 281 2.16 4.12 33.23
CA GLY A 281 2.59 2.78 33.63
C GLY A 281 1.76 1.65 33.00
N ILE A 282 1.09 1.91 31.88
CA ILE A 282 0.35 0.91 31.11
C ILE A 282 1.31 0.34 30.06
N GLU A 283 1.58 -0.96 30.16
CA GLU A 283 2.43 -1.69 29.23
C GLU A 283 1.61 -2.60 28.31
N PHE A 284 2.12 -2.83 27.11
CA PHE A 284 1.55 -3.81 26.20
C PHE A 284 1.75 -5.22 26.78
N SER A 285 0.66 -5.98 26.94
CA SER A 285 0.71 -7.36 27.42
C SER A 285 0.15 -8.33 26.39
N THR A 286 0.69 -9.55 26.36
CA THR A 286 0.21 -10.64 25.49
C THR A 286 -1.25 -10.98 25.78
N ASP A 287 -1.66 -10.97 27.05
CA ASP A 287 -3.03 -11.27 27.45
C ASP A 287 -4.03 -10.24 26.92
N ALA A 288 -3.69 -8.95 26.96
CA ALA A 288 -4.52 -7.89 26.39
C ALA A 288 -4.61 -8.00 24.86
N ALA A 289 -3.51 -8.36 24.20
CA ALA A 289 -3.49 -8.60 22.76
C ALA A 289 -4.38 -9.80 22.36
N VAL A 290 -4.34 -10.90 23.11
CA VAL A 290 -5.20 -12.07 22.87
C VAL A 290 -6.67 -11.75 23.12
N ALA A 291 -6.98 -10.96 24.15
CA ALA A 291 -8.34 -10.52 24.43
C ALA A 291 -8.91 -9.67 23.28
N GLU A 292 -8.12 -8.71 22.77
CA GLU A 292 -8.51 -7.88 21.62
C GLU A 292 -8.67 -8.73 20.34
N LEU A 293 -7.76 -9.69 20.08
CA LEU A 293 -7.91 -10.63 18.95
C LEU A 293 -9.19 -11.46 19.05
N THR A 294 -9.50 -11.97 20.25
CA THR A 294 -10.71 -12.76 20.51
C THR A 294 -11.97 -11.93 20.25
N GLU A 295 -11.96 -10.66 20.65
CA GLU A 295 -13.08 -9.76 20.39
C GLU A 295 -13.23 -9.46 18.89
N ARG A 296 -12.13 -9.25 18.16
CA ARG A 296 -12.17 -9.08 16.70
C ARG A 296 -12.69 -10.32 15.98
N GLU A 297 -12.24 -11.50 16.39
CA GLU A 297 -12.75 -12.77 15.87
C GLU A 297 -14.25 -12.91 16.11
N ARG A 298 -14.73 -12.58 17.32
CA ARG A 298 -16.16 -12.58 17.66
C ARG A 298 -16.96 -11.61 16.77
N LEU A 299 -16.45 -10.40 16.54
CA LEU A 299 -17.08 -9.40 15.67
C LEU A 299 -17.14 -9.88 14.22
N VAL A 300 -16.05 -10.43 13.69
CA VAL A 300 -15.97 -10.94 12.32
C VAL A 300 -16.92 -12.12 12.14
N THR A 301 -16.87 -13.11 13.02
CA THR A 301 -17.76 -14.29 12.95
C THR A 301 -19.23 -13.95 13.12
N SER A 302 -19.57 -12.85 13.81
CA SER A 302 -20.94 -12.35 13.92
C SER A 302 -21.46 -11.64 12.66
N THR A 303 -20.61 -11.46 11.65
CA THR A 303 -20.94 -10.73 10.42
C THR A 303 -21.39 -11.68 9.33
N PRO A 304 -22.57 -11.45 8.71
CA PRO A 304 -23.08 -12.34 7.66
C PRO A 304 -22.11 -12.57 6.50
N ALA A 305 -21.36 -11.53 6.09
CA ALA A 305 -20.37 -11.61 5.01
C ALA A 305 -19.15 -12.48 5.31
N ALA A 306 -18.85 -12.74 6.59
CA ALA A 306 -17.72 -13.55 7.04
C ALA A 306 -18.17 -14.90 7.63
N THR A 307 -19.42 -15.30 7.36
CA THR A 307 -19.95 -16.58 7.87
C THR A 307 -19.14 -17.75 7.30
N GLY A 308 -18.51 -18.53 8.19
CA GLY A 308 -17.81 -19.76 7.83
C GLY A 308 -16.35 -19.61 7.42
N ILE A 309 -15.78 -18.41 7.55
CA ILE A 309 -14.33 -18.18 7.44
C ILE A 309 -13.74 -17.90 8.83
N SER A 310 -12.51 -18.37 9.07
CA SER A 310 -11.79 -18.04 10.31
C SER A 310 -11.33 -16.58 10.29
N TYR A 311 -11.02 -16.02 11.46
CA TYR A 311 -10.48 -14.64 11.53
C TYR A 311 -9.12 -14.51 10.83
N GLU A 312 -8.28 -15.55 10.89
CA GLU A 312 -6.99 -15.58 10.18
C GLU A 312 -7.20 -15.55 8.65
N GLU A 313 -8.13 -16.35 8.13
CA GLU A 313 -8.48 -16.33 6.70
C GLU A 313 -9.06 -14.98 6.28
N TYR A 314 -9.89 -14.36 7.15
CA TYR A 314 -10.43 -13.03 6.92
C TYR A 314 -9.33 -11.98 6.81
N LEU A 315 -8.37 -11.95 7.76
CA LEU A 315 -7.24 -11.02 7.74
C LEU A 315 -6.36 -11.21 6.51
N LEU A 316 -6.06 -12.46 6.13
CA LEU A 316 -5.26 -12.75 4.95
C LEU A 316 -5.95 -12.27 3.66
N GLN A 317 -7.28 -12.42 3.56
CA GLN A 317 -8.03 -12.00 2.38
C GLN A 317 -8.22 -10.48 2.28
N THR A 318 -8.36 -9.80 3.42
CA THR A 318 -8.69 -8.36 3.45
C THR A 318 -7.48 -7.45 3.59
N GLU A 319 -6.47 -7.88 4.36
CA GLU A 319 -5.28 -7.09 4.67
C GLU A 319 -3.98 -7.73 4.16
N GLY A 320 -4.02 -9.01 3.77
CA GLY A 320 -2.82 -9.75 3.37
C GLY A 320 -1.88 -10.04 4.54
N LEU A 321 -2.39 -10.00 5.78
CA LEU A 321 -1.62 -10.19 7.01
C LEU A 321 -1.99 -11.50 7.71
N SER A 322 -0.96 -12.16 8.25
CA SER A 322 -1.12 -13.22 9.26
C SER A 322 -1.37 -12.64 10.66
N ILE A 323 -1.86 -13.47 11.58
CA ILE A 323 -2.00 -13.08 13.01
C ILE A 323 -0.65 -12.67 13.60
N GLU A 324 0.43 -13.39 13.27
CA GLU A 324 1.77 -13.07 13.75
C GLU A 324 2.22 -11.67 13.28
N GLU A 325 1.98 -11.32 12.01
CA GLU A 325 2.30 -10.00 11.46
C GLU A 325 1.43 -8.90 12.09
N LEU A 326 0.15 -9.16 12.34
CA LEU A 326 -0.75 -8.24 13.03
C LEU A 326 -0.28 -7.96 14.47
N LEU A 327 0.08 -9.01 15.22
CA LEU A 327 0.60 -8.87 16.58
C LEU A 327 1.91 -8.07 16.64
N ALA A 328 2.73 -8.17 15.59
CA ALA A 328 3.95 -7.39 15.45
C ALA A 328 3.72 -5.94 14.97
N SER A 329 2.51 -5.61 14.49
CA SER A 329 2.18 -4.29 13.94
C SER A 329 2.18 -3.20 15.02
N PRO A 330 2.87 -2.06 14.79
CA PRO A 330 2.80 -0.91 15.69
C PRO A 330 1.37 -0.37 15.86
N GLY A 331 0.56 -0.42 14.80
CA GLY A 331 -0.84 0.02 14.83
C GLY A 331 -1.68 -0.83 15.78
N PHE A 332 -1.62 -2.16 15.63
CA PHE A 332 -2.35 -3.07 16.52
C PHE A 332 -1.91 -2.94 17.98
N ARG A 333 -0.60 -2.79 18.22
CA ARG A 333 -0.08 -2.56 19.59
C ARG A 333 -0.61 -1.27 20.20
N ALA A 334 -0.68 -0.18 19.41
CA ALA A 334 -1.27 1.07 19.86
C ALA A 334 -2.77 0.93 20.14
N GLU A 335 -3.51 0.16 19.34
CA GLU A 335 -4.92 -0.13 19.59
C GLU A 335 -5.12 -0.87 20.90
N VAL A 336 -4.34 -1.92 21.19
CA VAL A 336 -4.37 -2.65 22.47
C VAL A 336 -4.07 -1.71 23.64
N LEU A 337 -3.07 -0.84 23.52
CA LEU A 337 -2.76 0.17 24.54
C LEU A 337 -3.90 1.18 24.72
N MET A 338 -4.58 1.57 23.64
CA MET A 338 -5.75 2.44 23.70
C MET A 338 -6.91 1.77 24.44
N VAL A 339 -7.14 0.47 24.24
CA VAL A 339 -8.13 -0.29 25.02
C VAL A 339 -7.79 -0.24 26.50
N ALA A 340 -6.54 -0.53 26.86
CA ALA A 340 -6.09 -0.51 28.26
C ALA A 340 -6.18 0.89 28.88
N LEU A 341 -5.91 1.95 28.12
CA LEU A 341 -6.10 3.35 28.54
C LEU A 341 -7.57 3.66 28.83
N VAL A 342 -8.48 3.22 27.96
CA VAL A 342 -9.92 3.40 28.15
C VAL A 342 -10.40 2.63 29.37
N ASP A 343 -10.00 1.37 29.53
CA ASP A 343 -10.41 0.54 30.67
C ASP A 343 -9.91 1.12 32.01
N ALA A 344 -8.78 1.84 32.00
CA ALA A 344 -8.26 2.54 33.18
C ALA A 344 -9.03 3.83 33.50
N ASP A 345 -9.54 4.52 32.48
CA ASP A 345 -10.14 5.86 32.60
C ASP A 345 -11.67 5.87 32.59
N TRP A 346 -12.32 4.78 32.13
CA TRP A 346 -13.76 4.71 31.90
C TRP A 346 -14.40 3.59 32.72
N ASP A 347 -14.93 3.94 33.89
CA ASP A 347 -15.70 3.04 34.73
C ASP A 347 -17.18 2.94 34.29
N ALA A 348 -17.94 2.07 34.98
CA ALA A 348 -19.35 1.87 34.71
C ALA A 348 -20.20 3.15 34.88
N ALA A 349 -19.80 4.07 35.77
CA ALA A 349 -20.52 5.32 35.97
C ALA A 349 -20.29 6.28 34.79
N GLN A 350 -19.06 6.37 34.28
CA GLN A 350 -18.74 7.18 33.10
C GLN A 350 -19.42 6.63 31.84
N LEU A 351 -19.48 5.30 31.67
CA LEU A 351 -20.22 4.69 30.57
C LEU A 351 -21.72 4.92 30.66
N ALA A 352 -22.30 4.92 31.87
CA ALA A 352 -23.71 5.27 32.06
C ALA A 352 -23.99 6.74 31.72
N LEU A 353 -23.09 7.67 32.06
CA LEU A 353 -23.20 9.07 31.65
C LEU A 353 -23.13 9.22 30.13
N LEU A 354 -22.19 8.54 29.48
CA LEU A 354 -22.06 8.54 28.02
C LEU A 354 -23.30 7.94 27.34
N PHE A 355 -23.91 6.91 27.92
CA PHE A 355 -25.17 6.34 27.43
C PHE A 355 -26.30 7.35 27.44
N GLU A 356 -26.46 8.11 28.53
CA GLU A 356 -27.48 9.16 28.60
C GLU A 356 -27.19 10.30 27.62
N GLU A 357 -25.92 10.66 27.42
CA GLU A 357 -25.51 11.65 26.42
C GLU A 357 -25.87 11.22 24.99
N LEU A 358 -25.68 9.94 24.67
CA LEU A 358 -25.90 9.36 23.33
C LEU A 358 -27.26 8.66 23.20
N ARG A 359 -28.19 8.91 24.11
CA ARG A 359 -29.45 8.15 24.19
C ARG A 359 -30.26 8.23 22.90
N GLU A 360 -30.39 9.43 22.33
CA GLU A 360 -31.14 9.66 21.09
C GLU A 360 -30.53 8.91 19.87
N PRO A 361 -29.25 9.08 19.52
CA PRO A 361 -28.66 8.34 18.39
C PRO A 361 -28.61 6.82 18.63
N LEU A 362 -28.48 6.37 19.89
CA LEU A 362 -28.57 4.94 20.22
C LEU A 362 -30.00 4.42 20.05
N ALA A 363 -31.02 5.19 20.44
CA ALA A 363 -32.43 4.83 20.27
C ALA A 363 -32.83 4.75 18.79
N GLU A 364 -32.31 5.64 17.93
CA GLU A 364 -32.51 5.55 16.48
C GLU A 364 -31.95 4.25 15.89
N ARG A 365 -30.79 3.81 16.40
CA ARG A 365 -30.07 2.64 15.88
C ARG A 365 -30.60 1.31 16.42
N PHE A 366 -30.94 1.25 17.71
CA PHE A 366 -31.27 0.02 18.41
C PHE A 366 -32.73 -0.07 18.88
N GLY A 367 -33.49 1.03 18.75
CA GLY A 367 -34.87 1.16 19.22
C GLY A 367 -34.99 1.95 20.53
N PRO A 368 -36.19 2.48 20.84
CA PRO A 368 -36.41 3.39 21.97
C PRO A 368 -36.16 2.77 23.35
N ASP A 369 -36.22 1.45 23.45
CA ASP A 369 -36.03 0.68 24.68
C ASP A 369 -34.59 0.13 24.82
N VAL A 370 -33.62 0.70 24.09
CA VAL A 370 -32.22 0.29 24.16
C VAL A 370 -31.70 0.36 25.60
N THR A 371 -31.01 -0.68 26.04
CA THR A 371 -30.38 -0.74 27.36
C THR A 371 -28.89 -0.43 27.31
N LEU A 372 -28.30 -0.09 28.46
CA LEU A 372 -26.85 0.13 28.58
C LEU A 372 -26.05 -1.08 28.08
N ASP A 373 -26.44 -2.29 28.47
CA ASP A 373 -25.76 -3.53 28.07
C ASP A 373 -25.83 -3.76 26.55
N GLN A 374 -26.95 -3.44 25.91
CA GLN A 374 -27.11 -3.53 24.46
C GLN A 374 -26.25 -2.49 23.73
N ALA A 375 -26.10 -1.30 24.31
CA ALA A 375 -25.32 -0.21 23.75
C ALA A 375 -23.81 -0.31 24.07
N LEU A 376 -23.41 -1.12 25.05
CA LEU A 376 -22.05 -1.16 25.60
C LEU A 376 -20.94 -1.25 24.54
N PRO A 377 -21.02 -2.10 23.48
CA PRO A 377 -19.99 -2.12 22.44
C PRO A 377 -19.86 -0.80 21.68
N THR A 378 -20.98 -0.09 21.47
CA THR A 378 -20.98 1.23 20.80
C THR A 378 -20.41 2.31 21.73
N LEU A 379 -20.73 2.23 23.03
CA LEU A 379 -20.21 3.16 24.03
C LEU A 379 -18.70 3.02 24.21
N LEU A 380 -18.19 1.79 24.29
CA LEU A 380 -16.74 1.54 24.37
C LEU A 380 -16.03 2.04 23.11
N LYS A 381 -16.64 1.88 21.93
CA LYS A 381 -16.10 2.45 20.68
C LYS A 381 -16.02 3.98 20.74
N GLU A 382 -17.07 4.65 21.22
CA GLU A 382 -17.07 6.11 21.37
C GLU A 382 -16.07 6.57 22.44
N ALA A 383 -15.98 5.86 23.57
CA ALA A 383 -14.99 6.13 24.62
C ALA A 383 -13.55 6.04 24.07
N ARG A 384 -13.25 5.03 23.25
CA ARG A 384 -11.96 4.92 22.52
C ARG A 384 -11.73 6.11 21.58
N GLN A 385 -12.76 6.56 20.86
CA GLN A 385 -12.63 7.74 19.99
C GLN A 385 -12.41 9.04 20.76
N ARG A 386 -13.04 9.19 21.94
CA ARG A 386 -12.80 10.32 22.85
C ARG A 386 -11.39 10.27 23.42
N ALA A 387 -10.97 9.13 23.96
CA ALA A 387 -9.61 8.93 24.46
C ALA A 387 -8.55 9.20 23.38
N TYR A 388 -8.78 8.76 22.15
CA TYR A 388 -7.89 9.07 21.02
C TYR A 388 -7.81 10.58 20.75
N ARG A 389 -8.95 11.28 20.73
CA ARG A 389 -8.99 12.75 20.58
C ARG A 389 -8.29 13.45 21.74
N ASP A 390 -8.45 12.98 22.97
CA ASP A 390 -7.80 13.55 24.14
C ASP A 390 -6.28 13.35 24.09
N VAL A 391 -5.83 12.15 23.69
CA VAL A 391 -4.41 11.87 23.45
C VAL A 391 -3.85 12.80 22.39
N LEU A 392 -4.50 12.92 21.22
CA LEU A 392 -4.03 13.81 20.16
C LEU A 392 -4.18 15.31 20.48
N GLY A 393 -5.18 15.69 21.28
CA GLY A 393 -5.38 17.07 21.72
C GLY A 393 -4.40 17.50 22.83
N SER A 394 -3.84 16.52 23.55
CA SER A 394 -2.84 16.76 24.61
C SER A 394 -1.42 16.96 24.08
N VAL A 395 -1.20 16.79 22.77
CA VAL A 395 0.13 16.81 22.17
C VAL A 395 0.27 17.94 21.16
N THR A 396 1.40 18.65 21.22
CA THR A 396 1.77 19.67 20.25
C THR A 396 2.40 18.99 19.04
N ILE A 397 1.74 19.08 17.88
CA ILE A 397 2.22 18.50 16.63
C ILE A 397 2.72 19.60 15.70
N VAL A 398 3.97 19.51 15.29
CA VAL A 398 4.56 20.32 14.20
C VAL A 398 4.86 19.39 13.03
N ARG A 399 4.49 19.74 11.80
CA ARG A 399 4.69 18.91 10.59
C ARG A 399 5.44 19.66 9.52
N ARG A 400 6.20 18.93 8.70
CA ARG A 400 6.91 19.49 7.56
C ARG A 400 6.06 19.59 6.28
N PHE A 401 5.06 18.73 6.15
CA PHE A 401 4.24 18.56 4.95
C PHE A 401 2.80 19.02 5.18
#